data_AF-A0A930F930-F1
#
_entry.id   AF-A0A930F930-F1
#
_cell.length_a   1.000
_cell.length_b   1.000
_cell.length_c   1.000
_cell.angle_alpha   90.00
_cell.angle_beta   90.00
_cell.angle_gamma   90.00
#
_symmetry.space_group_name_H-M   'P 1'
#
loop_
_entity.id
_entity.type
_entity.pdbx_description
1 polymer ?
#
loop_
_entity_poly.entity_id
_entity_poly.type
_entity_poly.pdbx_seq_one_letter_code
_entity_poly.pdbx_strand_id
1 'polypeptide(L)'
;MPNLKVKKGNDTLTFELTDNLRDVGEKRLPIVINGKTYYARLGADKTALVVQRTSNGSKSYVQTSPILFTTWNWQKYPTDIRGTEKMFVYLPKGRYRATVDGQNSEKNEFTITTSTDIEVNVSLGVNTEGAQKATFNINGWRNWVYLTRHLLKIKIERIGE
;
A
#
# COMPACT_ATOMS: atom_id res chain seq x y z
N MET A 1 11.74 15.49 -3.38
CA MET A 1 11.77 14.75 -4.65
C MET A 1 11.51 15.74 -5.78
N PRO A 2 12.11 15.57 -6.98
CA PRO A 2 11.82 16.44 -8.12
C PRO A 2 10.41 16.16 -8.65
N ASN A 3 9.79 17.18 -9.25
CA ASN A 3 8.44 17.08 -9.84
C ASN A 3 8.46 17.63 -11.27
N LEU A 4 7.56 17.12 -12.12
CA LEU A 4 7.27 17.75 -13.40
C LEU A 4 6.23 18.85 -13.19
N LYS A 5 6.50 20.04 -13.75
CA LYS A 5 5.58 21.17 -13.72
C LYS A 5 5.13 21.50 -15.13
N VAL A 6 3.83 21.52 -15.36
CA VAL A 6 3.22 21.87 -16.64
C VAL A 6 2.36 23.11 -16.45
N LYS A 7 2.68 24.17 -17.19
CA LYS A 7 1.86 25.39 -17.18
C LYS A 7 0.67 25.22 -18.12
N LYS A 8 -0.54 25.44 -17.63
CA LYS A 8 -1.78 25.37 -18.41
C LYS A 8 -2.57 26.66 -18.17
N GLY A 9 -2.45 27.61 -19.10
CA GLY A 9 -2.95 28.96 -18.88
C GLY A 9 -2.26 29.63 -17.69
N ASN A 10 -3.06 30.04 -16.70
CA ASN A 10 -2.57 30.63 -15.44
C ASN A 10 -2.23 29.60 -14.37
N ASP A 11 -2.59 28.33 -14.56
CA ASP A 11 -2.35 27.27 -13.59
C ASP A 11 -0.99 26.59 -13.81
N THR A 12 -0.40 26.10 -12.72
CA THR A 12 0.76 25.19 -12.75
C THR A 12 0.34 23.84 -12.18
N LEU A 13 0.28 22.83 -13.04
CA LEU A 13 0.02 21.46 -12.66
C LEU A 13 1.32 20.79 -12.25
N THR A 14 1.31 20.10 -11.12
CA THR A 14 2.48 19.39 -10.58
C THR A 14 2.22 17.89 -10.64
N PHE A 15 3.20 17.15 -11.19
CA PHE A 15 3.23 15.69 -11.21
C PHE A 15 4.46 15.24 -10.44
N GLU A 16 4.22 14.55 -9.34
CA GLU A 16 5.26 14.07 -8.45
C GLU A 16 6.01 12.88 -9.06
N LEU A 17 7.28 12.75 -8.69
CA LEU A 17 8.13 11.63 -9.08
C LEU A 17 8.66 10.93 -7.83
N THR A 18 8.88 9.62 -7.95
CA THR A 18 9.54 8.80 -6.93
C THR A 18 10.82 8.20 -7.50
N ASP A 19 11.83 7.99 -6.67
CA ASP A 19 13.03 7.24 -7.03
C ASP A 19 12.90 5.74 -6.71
N ASN A 20 11.77 5.31 -6.15
CA ASN A 20 11.47 3.90 -5.93
C ASN A 20 10.54 3.34 -7.01
N LEU A 21 11.08 2.44 -7.83
CA LEU A 21 10.37 1.68 -8.86
C LEU A 21 9.07 1.02 -8.36
N ARG A 22 9.05 0.48 -7.14
CA ARG A 22 7.90 -0.29 -6.64
C ARG A 22 6.71 0.59 -6.28
N ASP A 23 6.93 1.88 -6.04
CA ASP A 23 5.87 2.83 -5.74
C ASP A 23 4.95 3.06 -6.96
N VAL A 24 5.47 2.99 -8.19
CA VAL A 24 4.70 3.29 -9.42
C VAL A 24 4.06 2.07 -10.08
N GLY A 25 4.54 0.86 -9.73
CA GLY A 25 4.13 -0.40 -10.36
C GLY A 25 4.66 -0.59 -11.79
N GLU A 26 3.95 -1.39 -12.58
CA GLU A 26 4.40 -1.81 -13.91
C GLU A 26 4.30 -0.72 -14.98
N LYS A 27 3.24 0.10 -14.91
CA LYS A 27 2.97 1.17 -15.88
C LYS A 27 3.65 2.46 -15.40
N ARG A 28 4.86 2.69 -15.90
CA ARG A 28 5.70 3.80 -15.45
C ARG A 28 6.45 4.47 -16.61
N LEU A 29 6.79 5.73 -16.39
CA LEU A 29 7.67 6.52 -17.25
C LEU A 29 8.97 6.83 -16.50
N PRO A 30 10.12 6.29 -16.92
CA PRO A 30 11.42 6.68 -16.36
C PRO A 30 11.84 8.06 -16.88
N ILE A 31 12.39 8.88 -16.00
CA ILE A 31 12.83 10.25 -16.27
C ILE A 31 14.20 10.43 -15.63
N VAL A 32 15.21 10.82 -16.43
CA VAL A 32 16.56 11.04 -15.94
C VAL A 32 16.75 12.52 -15.66
N ILE A 33 17.08 12.87 -14.42
CA ILE A 33 17.38 14.24 -13.99
C ILE A 33 18.75 14.23 -13.32
N ASN A 34 19.70 14.97 -13.89
CA ASN A 34 21.09 15.06 -13.39
C ASN A 34 21.72 13.67 -13.16
N GLY A 35 21.53 12.74 -14.10
CA GLY A 35 22.09 11.38 -14.03
C GLY A 35 21.36 10.40 -13.09
N LYS A 36 20.34 10.85 -12.33
CA LYS A 36 19.50 9.98 -11.49
C LYS A 36 18.15 9.71 -12.17
N THR A 37 17.72 8.44 -12.16
CA THR A 37 16.42 8.03 -12.68
C THR A 37 15.33 8.20 -11.62
N TYR A 38 14.24 8.82 -12.04
CA TYR A 38 12.98 8.94 -11.29
C TYR A 38 11.85 8.34 -12.12
N TYR A 39 10.73 8.04 -11.48
CA TYR A 39 9.60 7.38 -12.10
C TYR A 39 8.31 8.18 -11.89
N ALA A 40 7.58 8.38 -12.97
CA ALA A 40 6.20 8.84 -12.94
C ALA A 40 5.27 7.64 -13.17
N ARG A 41 4.10 7.63 -12.50
CA ARG A 41 3.09 6.61 -12.72
C ARG A 41 2.25 6.90 -13.95
N LEU A 42 2.03 5.89 -14.77
CA LEU A 42 1.13 5.95 -15.91
C LEU A 42 -0.20 5.28 -15.57
N GLY A 43 -1.29 5.97 -15.84
CA GLY A 43 -2.66 5.52 -15.56
C GLY A 43 -3.62 5.76 -16.71
N ALA A 44 -4.84 5.28 -16.54
CA ALA A 44 -5.95 5.48 -17.48
C ALA A 44 -6.69 6.81 -17.24
N ASP A 45 -6.64 7.33 -16.01
CA ASP A 45 -7.30 8.59 -15.64
C ASP A 45 -6.67 9.76 -16.40
N LYS A 46 -7.51 10.50 -17.11
CA LYS A 46 -7.06 11.59 -17.98
C LYS A 46 -6.46 12.72 -17.15
N THR A 47 -5.21 13.04 -17.41
CA THR A 47 -4.52 14.21 -16.87
C THR A 47 -4.00 15.09 -18.01
N ALA A 48 -3.44 16.26 -17.66
CA ALA A 48 -2.92 17.18 -18.67
C ALA A 48 -1.65 16.68 -19.37
N LEU A 49 -0.92 15.72 -18.78
CA LEU A 49 0.32 15.20 -19.33
C LEU A 49 0.09 13.79 -19.90
N VAL A 50 0.24 13.67 -21.22
CA VAL A 50 -0.02 12.43 -21.97
C VAL A 50 1.28 11.88 -22.52
N VAL A 51 1.48 10.58 -22.34
CA VAL A 51 2.52 9.81 -23.02
C VAL A 51 1.86 9.05 -24.16
N GLN A 52 2.35 9.23 -25.38
CA GLN A 52 1.90 8.49 -26.56
C GLN A 52 3.05 7.62 -27.06
N ARG A 53 2.78 6.31 -27.21
CA ARG A 53 3.74 5.39 -27.85
C ARG A 53 3.80 5.67 -29.34
N THR A 54 5.01 5.82 -29.88
CA THR A 54 5.24 6.07 -31.30
C THR A 54 4.93 4.85 -32.17
N SER A 55 5.14 3.65 -31.65
CA SER A 55 4.96 2.40 -32.40
C SER A 55 3.51 2.04 -32.73
N ASN A 56 2.55 2.45 -31.90
CA ASN A 56 1.14 2.06 -32.07
C ASN A 56 0.13 3.15 -31.69
N GLY A 57 0.60 4.38 -31.42
CA GLY A 57 -0.24 5.51 -31.06
C GLY A 57 -0.97 5.40 -29.71
N SER A 58 -0.74 4.34 -28.94
CA SER A 58 -1.40 4.13 -27.65
C SER A 58 -1.05 5.23 -26.66
N LYS A 59 -2.06 5.74 -25.96
CA LYS A 59 -1.91 6.83 -24.98
C LYS A 59 -1.98 6.31 -23.55
N SER A 60 -1.22 6.95 -22.67
CA SER A 60 -1.30 6.78 -21.22
C SER A 60 -1.12 8.15 -20.57
N TYR A 61 -1.67 8.33 -19.38
CA TYR A 61 -1.69 9.64 -18.72
C TYR A 61 -0.79 9.62 -17.49
N VAL A 62 0.05 10.64 -17.34
CA VAL A 62 0.91 10.76 -16.17
C VAL A 62 0.06 11.17 -14.98
N GLN A 63 0.08 10.36 -13.93
CA GLN A 63 -0.74 10.59 -12.74
C GLN A 63 -0.09 11.63 -11.84
N THR A 64 -0.88 12.44 -11.13
CA THR A 64 -0.36 13.50 -10.26
C THR A 64 0.47 12.97 -9.12
N SER A 65 0.01 11.89 -8.47
CA SER A 65 0.79 11.12 -7.50
C SER A 65 1.43 9.88 -8.16
N PRO A 66 2.73 9.64 -7.94
CA PRO A 66 3.43 8.46 -8.43
C PRO A 66 3.04 7.21 -7.65
N ILE A 67 2.44 7.34 -6.47
CA ILE A 67 2.17 6.21 -5.59
C ILE A 67 0.97 5.41 -6.09
N LEU A 68 1.20 4.14 -6.39
CA LEU A 68 0.21 3.10 -6.61
C LEU A 68 0.14 2.22 -5.37
N PHE A 69 -0.92 2.37 -4.60
CA PHE A 69 -1.22 1.48 -3.48
C PHE A 69 -2.70 1.13 -3.49
N THR A 70 -2.97 -0.16 -3.38
CA THR A 70 -4.31 -0.68 -3.13
C THR A 70 -4.37 -1.18 -1.70
N THR A 71 -5.48 -0.94 -1.02
CA THR A 71 -5.74 -1.49 0.31
C THR A 71 -5.40 -2.97 0.35
N TRP A 72 -4.49 -3.33 1.25
CA TRP A 72 -4.13 -4.71 1.47
C TRP A 72 -5.17 -5.34 2.39
N ASN A 73 -5.68 -6.50 2.00
CA ASN A 73 -6.66 -7.26 2.76
C ASN A 73 -6.18 -8.70 2.89
N TRP A 74 -6.28 -9.24 4.10
CA TRP A 74 -6.11 -10.65 4.36
C TRP A 74 -7.24 -11.11 5.26
N GLN A 75 -7.76 -12.31 5.00
CA GLN A 75 -8.80 -12.88 5.83
C GLN A 75 -8.73 -14.40 5.83
N LYS A 76 -9.01 -15.01 6.98
CA LYS A 76 -9.16 -16.47 7.12
C LYS A 76 -10.14 -16.81 8.22
N TYR A 77 -10.74 -18.00 8.11
CA TYR A 77 -11.39 -18.60 9.26
C TYR A 77 -10.33 -19.04 10.28
N PRO A 78 -10.62 -18.93 11.58
CA PRO A 78 -9.74 -19.44 12.64
C PRO A 78 -9.27 -20.89 12.41
N THR A 79 -10.16 -21.77 11.93
CA THR A 79 -9.83 -23.17 11.65
C THR A 79 -8.77 -23.38 10.58
N ASP A 80 -8.54 -22.38 9.73
CA ASP A 80 -7.61 -22.47 8.60
C ASP A 80 -6.23 -21.89 8.92
N ILE A 81 -6.08 -21.23 10.08
CA ILE A 81 -4.81 -20.64 10.51
C ILE A 81 -3.97 -21.73 11.17
N ARG A 82 -2.86 -22.10 10.53
CA ARG A 82 -1.97 -23.16 10.99
C ARG A 82 -0.69 -22.58 11.55
N GLY A 83 -0.49 -22.69 12.86
CA GLY A 83 0.69 -22.15 13.54
C GLY A 83 0.79 -20.64 13.43
N THR A 84 1.96 -20.13 13.02
CA THR A 84 2.17 -18.71 12.71
C THR A 84 2.22 -18.50 11.21
N GLU A 85 1.30 -17.70 10.69
CA GLU A 85 1.31 -17.24 9.31
C GLU A 85 2.05 -15.93 9.20
N LYS A 86 2.92 -15.84 8.21
CA LYS A 86 3.70 -14.64 7.90
C LYS A 86 3.36 -14.15 6.50
N MET A 87 3.10 -12.87 6.40
CA MET A 87 2.80 -12.17 5.16
C MET A 87 3.75 -10.98 5.04
N PHE A 88 4.19 -10.70 3.82
CA PHE A 88 5.00 -9.52 3.53
C PHE A 88 4.18 -8.55 2.68
N VAL A 89 4.09 -7.31 3.14
CA VAL A 89 3.26 -6.28 2.50
C VAL A 89 4.14 -5.10 2.15
N TYR A 90 4.24 -4.81 0.85
CA TYR A 90 4.90 -3.61 0.39
C TYR A 90 4.05 -2.38 0.69
N LEU A 91 4.60 -1.46 1.46
CA LEU A 91 3.98 -0.17 1.75
C LEU A 91 4.87 0.94 1.21
N PRO A 92 4.39 1.74 0.24
CA PRO A 92 5.02 3.00 -0.12
C PRO A 92 5.17 3.93 1.08
N LYS A 93 6.06 4.92 1.02
CA LYS A 93 6.10 6.00 2.00
C LYS A 93 4.70 6.61 2.19
N GLY A 94 4.30 6.79 3.45
CA GLY A 94 3.03 7.43 3.78
C GLY A 94 2.51 7.07 5.16
N ARG A 95 1.32 7.57 5.46
CA ARG A 95 0.54 7.22 6.65
C ARG A 95 -0.45 6.12 6.35
N TYR A 96 -0.54 5.16 7.26
CA TYR A 96 -1.37 3.97 7.13
C TYR A 96 -2.25 3.77 8.35
N ARG A 97 -3.36 3.06 8.13
CA ARG A 97 -4.23 2.54 9.16
C ARG A 97 -4.37 1.04 8.99
N ALA A 98 -4.01 0.29 10.02
CA ALA A 98 -4.33 -1.12 10.13
C ALA A 98 -5.61 -1.30 10.95
N THR A 99 -6.50 -2.17 10.48
CA THR A 99 -7.67 -2.66 11.21
C THR A 99 -7.59 -4.17 11.27
N VAL A 100 -7.77 -4.73 12.46
CA VAL A 100 -7.88 -6.18 12.69
C VAL A 100 -9.25 -6.46 13.26
N ASP A 101 -10.07 -7.18 12.51
CA ASP A 101 -11.43 -7.53 12.90
C ASP A 101 -11.51 -9.03 13.24
N GLY A 102 -11.90 -9.32 14.48
CA GLY A 102 -12.32 -10.64 14.95
C GLY A 102 -13.72 -10.55 15.55
N GLN A 103 -13.88 -11.08 16.77
CA GLN A 103 -15.06 -10.79 17.60
C GLN A 103 -15.02 -9.34 18.12
N ASN A 104 -13.85 -8.89 18.54
CA ASN A 104 -13.54 -7.48 18.78
C ASN A 104 -12.66 -6.95 17.63
N SER A 105 -12.65 -5.63 17.48
CA SER A 105 -11.86 -4.94 16.47
C SER A 105 -10.77 -4.09 17.12
N GLU A 106 -9.57 -4.16 16.55
CA GLU A 106 -8.42 -3.38 16.94
C GLU A 106 -7.99 -2.49 15.78
N LYS A 107 -7.53 -1.26 16.08
CA LYS A 107 -7.09 -0.30 15.06
C LYS A 107 -5.83 0.41 15.51
N ASN A 108 -4.93 0.65 14.57
CA ASN A 108 -3.75 1.47 14.80
C ASN A 108 -3.36 2.23 13.54
N GLU A 109 -2.88 3.46 13.72
CA GLU A 109 -2.27 4.25 12.66
C GLU A 109 -0.75 4.25 12.81
N PHE A 110 -0.03 4.19 11.70
CA PHE A 110 1.43 4.22 11.70
C PHE A 110 1.94 4.89 10.42
N THR A 111 3.22 5.29 10.45
CA THR A 111 3.87 5.95 9.32
C THR A 111 5.00 5.07 8.80
N ILE A 112 5.10 4.97 7.47
CA ILE A 112 6.23 4.39 6.76
C ILE A 112 7.06 5.54 6.21
N THR A 113 8.24 5.78 6.79
CA THR A 113 9.13 6.90 6.41
C THR A 113 9.86 6.65 5.09
N THR A 114 10.12 5.39 4.78
CA THR A 114 10.77 4.93 3.55
C THR A 114 10.02 3.71 3.05
N SER A 115 9.64 3.69 1.77
CA SER A 115 8.88 2.59 1.20
C SER A 115 9.60 1.26 1.45
N THR A 116 8.89 0.29 2.03
CA THR A 116 9.47 -0.97 2.50
C THR A 116 8.43 -2.08 2.50
N ASP A 117 8.90 -3.33 2.50
CA ASP A 117 8.07 -4.44 2.92
C ASP A 117 7.98 -4.44 4.45
N ILE A 118 6.77 -4.61 4.98
CA ILE A 118 6.53 -4.90 6.39
C ILE A 118 6.15 -6.37 6.54
N GLU A 119 6.50 -6.95 7.68
CA GLU A 119 5.99 -8.25 8.08
C GLU A 119 4.65 -8.07 8.81
N VAL A 120 3.64 -8.82 8.37
CA VAL A 120 2.38 -9.03 9.07
C VAL A 120 2.36 -10.47 9.52
N ASN A 121 2.17 -10.70 10.82
CA ASN A 121 2.08 -12.04 11.38
C ASN A 121 0.74 -12.24 12.06
N VAL A 122 0.23 -13.46 11.94
CA VAL A 122 -0.93 -13.93 12.69
C VAL A 122 -0.60 -15.30 13.27
N SER A 123 -0.94 -15.51 14.53
CA SER A 123 -0.84 -16.81 15.17
C SER A 123 -2.06 -17.05 16.04
N LEU A 124 -2.48 -18.30 16.12
CA LEU A 124 -3.49 -18.71 17.09
C LEU A 124 -2.82 -19.18 18.37
N GLY A 125 -3.32 -18.69 19.50
CA GLY A 125 -2.95 -19.23 20.80
C GLY A 125 -3.50 -20.65 20.98
N VAL A 126 -2.76 -21.50 21.69
CA VAL A 126 -3.30 -22.76 22.20
C VAL A 126 -4.25 -22.39 23.33
N ASN A 127 -5.54 -22.64 23.14
CA ASN A 127 -6.56 -22.12 24.04
C ASN A 127 -6.78 -23.04 25.26
N THR A 128 -6.61 -22.48 26.46
CA THR A 128 -7.14 -23.02 27.73
C THR A 128 -8.48 -22.39 28.13
N GLU A 129 -8.99 -21.43 27.35
CA GLU A 129 -10.24 -20.69 27.58
C GLU A 129 -11.26 -20.94 26.45
N GLY A 130 -12.55 -20.69 26.71
CA GLY A 130 -13.67 -21.02 25.81
C GLY A 130 -13.75 -20.26 24.47
N ALA A 131 -12.97 -19.19 24.24
CA ALA A 131 -12.98 -18.41 22.99
C ALA A 131 -11.57 -18.24 22.42
N GLN A 132 -11.35 -18.60 21.15
CA GLN A 132 -10.04 -18.61 20.47
C GLN A 132 -9.41 -17.22 20.41
N LYS A 133 -8.11 -17.10 20.68
CA LYS A 133 -7.36 -15.82 20.58
C LYS A 133 -6.42 -15.84 19.38
N ALA A 134 -6.49 -14.81 18.54
CA ALA A 134 -5.51 -14.54 17.50
C ALA A 134 -4.57 -13.43 17.96
N THR A 135 -3.28 -13.73 18.04
CA THR A 135 -2.23 -12.72 18.23
C THR A 135 -1.74 -12.26 16.86
N PHE A 136 -1.63 -10.95 16.68
CA PHE A 136 -1.11 -10.37 15.45
C PHE A 136 0.07 -9.43 15.73
N ASN A 137 0.91 -9.23 14.71
CA ASN A 137 1.94 -8.20 14.68
C ASN A 137 1.92 -7.53 13.30
N ILE A 138 1.76 -6.21 13.25
CA ILE A 138 1.73 -5.43 12.00
C ILE A 138 2.72 -4.28 12.18
N ASN A 139 3.87 -4.34 11.50
CA ASN A 139 4.89 -3.29 11.58
C ASN A 139 5.28 -2.91 13.03
N GLY A 140 5.47 -3.92 13.90
CA GLY A 140 5.79 -3.74 15.31
C GLY A 140 4.60 -3.47 16.23
N TRP A 141 3.40 -3.18 15.68
CA TRP A 141 2.18 -3.13 16.46
C TRP A 141 1.69 -4.56 16.75
N ARG A 142 1.93 -5.02 17.98
CA ARG A 142 1.51 -6.33 18.47
C ARG A 142 0.32 -6.21 19.40
N ASN A 143 -0.76 -6.90 19.08
CA ASN A 143 -1.93 -7.04 19.97
C ASN A 143 -2.65 -8.36 19.65
N TRP A 144 -3.86 -8.55 20.17
CA TRP A 144 -4.67 -9.73 19.96
C TRP A 144 -6.16 -9.41 19.85
N VAL A 145 -6.91 -10.30 19.21
CA VAL A 145 -8.39 -10.27 19.16
C VAL A 145 -8.95 -11.65 19.51
N TYR A 146 -10.16 -11.66 20.07
CA TYR A 146 -10.96 -12.87 20.21
C TYR A 146 -11.54 -13.29 18.86
N LEU A 147 -11.78 -14.59 18.73
CA LEU A 147 -12.34 -15.23 17.55
C LEU A 147 -13.52 -16.10 17.98
N THR A 148 -14.71 -15.80 17.45
CA THR A 148 -15.90 -16.65 17.64
C THR A 148 -16.58 -16.89 16.31
N ARG A 149 -16.21 -17.95 15.59
CA ARG A 149 -16.81 -18.39 14.30
C ARG A 149 -16.81 -17.34 13.16
N HIS A 150 -16.31 -16.13 13.39
CA HIS A 150 -16.13 -15.08 12.38
C HIS A 150 -14.77 -15.22 11.69
N LEU A 151 -14.69 -14.77 10.42
CA LEU A 151 -13.39 -14.58 9.77
C LEU A 151 -12.56 -13.56 10.55
N LEU A 152 -11.32 -13.91 10.83
CA LEU A 152 -10.31 -12.93 11.17
C LEU A 152 -9.98 -12.16 9.89
N LYS A 153 -10.05 -10.83 9.95
CA LYS A 153 -9.71 -9.95 8.82
C LYS A 153 -8.65 -8.95 9.25
N ILE A 154 -7.69 -8.71 8.37
CA ILE A 154 -6.71 -7.64 8.50
C ILE A 154 -6.79 -6.78 7.26
N LYS A 155 -6.89 -5.47 7.49
CA LYS A 155 -6.95 -4.46 6.45
C LYS A 155 -5.89 -3.41 6.71
N ILE A 156 -5.08 -3.08 5.70
CA ILE A 156 -4.10 -1.99 5.76
C ILE A 156 -4.41 -1.00 4.64
N GLU A 157 -4.76 0.22 5.04
CA GLU A 157 -5.14 1.32 4.15
C GLU A 157 -4.10 2.42 4.22
N ARG A 158 -3.73 2.98 3.06
CA ARG A 158 -3.01 4.26 3.03
C ARG A 158 -4.00 5.38 3.26
N ILE A 159 -3.77 6.17 4.30
CA ILE A 159 -4.65 7.27 4.72
C ILE A 159 -4.06 8.65 4.45
N GLY A 160 -2.82 8.72 3.98
CA GLY A 160 -2.16 9.97 3.64
C GLY A 160 -0.69 9.79 3.30
N GLU A 161 -0.03 10.92 3.06
CA GLU A 161 1.43 11.03 2.97
C GLU A 161 2.06 11.25 4.35
#